data_AF-A0A7C4UII9-F1
#
_entry.id   AF-A0A7C4UII9-F1
#
_cell.length_a   1.000
_cell.length_b   1.000
_cell.length_c   1.000
_cell.angle_alpha   90.00
_cell.angle_beta   90.00
_cell.angle_gamma   90.00
#
_symmetry.space_group_name_H-M   'P 1'
#
loop_
_entity.id
_entity.type
_entity.pdbx_description
1 polymer ?
#
loop_
_entity_poly.entity_id
_entity_poly.type
_entity_poly.pdbx_seq_one_letter_code
_entity_poly.pdbx_strand_id
1 'polypeptide(L)'
;VKPISRKGTERFVRWVINYALAHRRKKITIVHKGNIMKYTEGAFRAWAYEVAKGFTETSYGKDLVINDIIADNMFMQVILRPEEYDILLCPNLNGDYLSDCCAALIGGLGVAPGANIGDEVAIFEPTHGSAPKYANKDVVNPLSFILSACMLFDHIGLNRARELIEKSIEKTLSEGIMTYDLARHADGVKPVRCSEFGKALLERME
;
A
#
# COMPACT_ATOMS: atom_id res chain seq x y z
N VAL A 1 -5.04 -26.99 0.84
CA VAL A 1 -3.55 -27.03 0.84
C VAL A 1 -3.04 -25.59 0.83
N LYS A 2 -2.09 -25.21 1.69
CA LYS A 2 -1.56 -23.84 1.82
C LYS A 2 -0.03 -23.85 1.72
N PRO A 3 0.56 -23.66 0.52
CA PRO A 3 2.00 -23.66 0.37
C PRO A 3 2.60 -22.30 0.76
N ILE A 4 3.62 -22.30 1.61
CA ILE A 4 4.53 -21.18 1.80
C ILE A 4 5.94 -21.75 1.72
N SER A 5 6.78 -21.18 0.86
CA SER A 5 8.11 -21.73 0.57
C SER A 5 9.22 -20.80 1.04
N ARG A 6 10.36 -21.37 1.42
CA ARG A 6 11.56 -20.62 1.78
C ARG A 6 12.00 -19.70 0.65
N LYS A 7 12.13 -20.22 -0.57
CA LYS A 7 12.54 -19.45 -1.76
C LYS A 7 11.67 -18.22 -2.00
N GLY A 8 10.34 -18.38 -1.92
CA GLY A 8 9.40 -17.26 -2.11
C GLY A 8 9.54 -16.21 -1.02
N THR A 9 9.58 -16.64 0.25
CA THR A 9 9.75 -15.75 1.40
C THR A 9 11.06 -14.98 1.34
N GLU A 10 12.18 -15.66 1.09
CA GLU A 10 13.50 -15.01 1.08
C GLU A 10 13.61 -13.97 -0.04
N ARG A 11 13.12 -14.28 -1.24
CA ARG A 11 13.08 -13.32 -2.36
C ARG A 11 12.28 -12.08 -1.99
N PHE A 12 11.08 -12.27 -1.42
CA PHE A 12 10.21 -11.17 -1.05
C PHE A 12 10.80 -10.30 0.07
N VAL A 13 11.34 -10.93 1.12
CA VAL A 13 11.95 -10.22 2.27
C VAL A 13 13.14 -9.38 1.81
N ARG A 14 14.01 -9.90 0.93
CA ARG A 14 15.15 -9.13 0.37
C ARG A 14 14.68 -7.90 -0.38
N TRP A 15 13.64 -8.05 -1.21
CA TRP A 15 13.06 -6.93 -1.94
C TRP A 15 12.53 -5.86 -0.98
N VAL A 16 11.77 -6.26 0.06
CA VAL A 16 11.19 -5.33 1.04
C VAL A 16 12.26 -4.61 1.87
N ILE A 17 13.33 -5.30 2.28
CA ILE A 17 14.45 -4.64 3.00
C ILE A 17 15.13 -3.62 2.10
N ASN A 18 15.44 -3.96 0.86
CA ASN A 18 16.03 -3.01 -0.09
C ASN A 18 15.11 -1.81 -0.35
N TYR A 19 13.81 -2.04 -0.49
CA TYR A 19 12.81 -0.99 -0.61
C TYR A 19 12.84 -0.07 0.62
N ALA A 20 12.85 -0.64 1.83
CA ALA A 20 12.89 0.11 3.08
C ALA A 20 14.12 1.01 3.15
N LEU A 21 15.30 0.48 2.82
CA LEU A 21 16.57 1.23 2.83
C LEU A 21 16.57 2.35 1.78
N ALA A 22 16.14 2.06 0.55
CA ALA A 22 16.09 3.04 -0.54
C ALA A 22 15.15 4.22 -0.22
N HIS A 23 14.02 3.93 0.45
CA HIS A 23 13.01 4.92 0.83
C HIS A 23 13.16 5.43 2.26
N ARG A 24 14.28 5.13 2.92
CA ARG A 24 14.58 5.55 4.31
C ARG A 24 13.46 5.25 5.31
N ARG A 25 12.78 4.11 5.11
CA ARG A 25 11.77 3.59 6.03
C ARG A 25 12.47 3.04 7.26
N LYS A 26 11.82 3.16 8.40
CA LYS A 26 12.44 2.93 9.71
C LYS A 26 12.12 1.55 10.28
N LYS A 27 11.03 0.92 9.82
CA LYS A 27 10.52 -0.30 10.43
C LYS A 27 9.84 -1.23 9.44
N ILE A 28 10.11 -2.53 9.57
CA ILE A 28 9.39 -3.62 8.90
C ILE A 28 8.78 -4.51 9.97
N THR A 29 7.47 -4.73 9.89
CA THR A 29 6.72 -5.61 10.79
C THR A 29 6.23 -6.83 10.02
N ILE A 30 6.72 -8.01 10.40
CA ILE A 30 6.34 -9.30 9.83
C ILE A 30 5.00 -9.74 10.43
N VAL A 31 3.95 -9.82 9.61
CA VAL A 31 2.61 -10.19 10.04
C VAL A 31 2.34 -11.67 9.73
N HIS A 32 2.02 -12.45 10.75
CA HIS A 32 1.88 -13.90 10.60
C HIS A 32 0.94 -14.51 11.65
N LYS A 33 0.38 -15.70 11.41
CA LYS A 33 -0.42 -16.49 12.37
C LYS A 33 0.32 -17.79 12.72
N GLY A 34 1.61 -17.64 12.99
CA GLY A 34 2.53 -18.77 13.21
C GLY A 34 2.33 -19.52 14.52
N ASN A 35 1.58 -18.96 15.47
CA ASN A 35 1.17 -19.66 16.69
C ASN A 35 0.23 -20.84 16.39
N ILE A 36 -0.58 -20.73 15.33
CA ILE A 36 -1.47 -21.79 14.84
C ILE A 36 -0.85 -22.51 13.64
N MET A 37 -0.46 -21.76 12.60
CA MET A 37 0.08 -22.28 11.35
C MET A 37 1.61 -22.37 11.38
N LYS A 38 2.14 -23.23 12.26
CA LYS A 38 3.57 -23.32 12.59
C LYS A 38 4.48 -23.53 11.37
N TYR A 39 4.09 -24.42 10.46
CA TYR A 39 4.93 -24.85 9.33
C TYR A 39 4.75 -24.03 8.04
N THR A 40 3.84 -23.05 8.04
CA THR A 40 3.64 -22.16 6.89
C THR A 40 3.91 -20.71 7.31
N GLU A 41 3.05 -20.13 8.14
CA GLU A 41 3.24 -18.74 8.60
C GLU A 41 4.27 -18.59 9.71
N GLY A 42 4.45 -19.62 10.55
CA GLY A 42 5.58 -19.69 11.47
C GLY A 42 6.91 -19.80 10.72
N ALA A 43 6.94 -20.60 9.65
CA ALA A 43 8.10 -20.72 8.76
C ALA A 43 8.38 -19.43 7.98
N PHE A 44 7.33 -18.75 7.46
CA PHE A 44 7.44 -17.42 6.85
C PHE A 44 8.17 -16.44 7.77
N ARG A 45 7.74 -16.33 9.03
CA ARG A 45 8.39 -15.48 10.03
C ARG A 45 9.84 -15.89 10.26
N ALA A 46 10.10 -17.18 10.45
CA ALA A 46 11.45 -17.68 10.71
C ALA A 46 12.42 -17.33 9.57
N TRP A 47 12.04 -17.62 8.32
CA TRP A 47 12.86 -17.31 7.15
C TRP A 47 13.01 -15.80 6.93
N ALA A 48 11.99 -15.00 7.22
CA ALA A 48 12.10 -13.53 7.16
C ALA A 48 13.17 -13.00 8.13
N TYR A 49 13.18 -13.49 9.38
CA TYR A 49 14.24 -13.14 10.34
C TYR A 49 15.62 -13.66 9.93
N GLU A 50 15.72 -14.85 9.34
CA GLU A 50 17.00 -15.37 8.83
C GLU A 50 17.60 -14.45 7.76
N VAL A 51 16.79 -13.97 6.83
CA VAL A 51 17.24 -12.99 5.83
C VAL A 51 17.62 -11.68 6.48
N ALA A 52 16.77 -11.16 7.38
CA ALA A 52 16.98 -9.89 8.07
C ALA A 52 18.32 -9.81 8.79
N LYS A 53 18.75 -10.89 9.47
CA LYS A 53 20.04 -10.97 10.17
C LYS A 53 21.22 -10.60 9.26
N GLY A 54 21.22 -11.10 8.03
CA GLY A 54 22.28 -10.81 7.05
C GLY A 54 22.35 -9.34 6.60
N PHE A 55 21.28 -8.56 6.80
CA PHE A 55 21.26 -7.12 6.49
C PHE A 55 21.56 -6.25 7.72
N THR A 56 21.04 -6.61 8.89
CA THR A 56 21.25 -5.85 10.14
C THR A 56 22.70 -5.87 10.63
N GLU A 57 23.49 -6.84 10.20
CA GLU A 57 24.93 -6.90 10.45
C GLU A 57 25.74 -5.90 9.59
N THR A 58 25.13 -5.33 8.55
CA THR A 58 25.76 -4.28 7.72
C THR A 58 25.59 -2.90 8.36
N SER A 59 26.51 -1.97 8.08
CA SER A 59 26.41 -0.58 8.54
C SER A 59 25.12 0.13 8.11
N TYR A 60 24.55 -0.27 6.97
CA TYR A 60 23.34 0.31 6.39
C TYR A 60 22.05 -0.17 7.07
N GLY A 61 22.05 -1.37 7.66
CA GLY A 61 20.86 -1.98 8.26
C GLY A 61 20.64 -1.65 9.73
N LYS A 62 21.59 -0.97 10.40
CA LYS A 62 21.56 -0.79 11.87
C LYS A 62 20.36 0.01 12.37
N ASP A 63 19.86 0.95 11.58
CA ASP A 63 18.73 1.81 11.97
C ASP A 63 17.37 1.25 11.56
N LEU A 64 17.33 0.13 10.80
CA LEU A 64 16.10 -0.51 10.36
C LEU A 64 15.60 -1.49 11.41
N VAL A 65 14.46 -1.19 12.04
CA VAL A 65 13.83 -2.07 13.03
C VAL A 65 13.04 -3.15 12.32
N ILE A 66 13.30 -4.42 12.65
CA ILE A 66 12.54 -5.57 12.14
C ILE A 66 11.91 -6.30 13.32
N ASN A 67 10.59 -6.37 13.34
CA ASN A 67 9.81 -7.06 14.37
C ASN A 67 8.70 -7.94 13.75
N ASP A 68 7.95 -8.64 14.58
CA ASP A 68 6.79 -9.43 14.15
C ASP A 68 5.57 -9.23 15.05
N ILE A 69 4.40 -9.54 14.49
CA ILE A 69 3.13 -9.47 15.18
C ILE A 69 2.16 -10.53 14.64
N ILE A 70 1.32 -11.04 15.53
CA ILE A 70 0.31 -12.02 15.16
C ILE A 70 -0.79 -11.34 14.33
N ALA A 71 -1.22 -11.97 13.23
CA ALA A 71 -2.14 -11.38 12.25
C ALA A 71 -3.42 -10.78 12.85
N ASP A 72 -4.10 -11.47 13.78
CA ASP A 72 -5.29 -10.93 14.44
C ASP A 72 -5.00 -9.72 15.32
N ASN A 73 -3.87 -9.71 16.02
CA ASN A 73 -3.42 -8.52 16.74
C ASN A 73 -3.11 -7.37 15.77
N MET A 74 -2.52 -7.65 14.60
CA MET A 74 -2.24 -6.61 13.60
C MET A 74 -3.50 -5.87 13.17
N PHE A 75 -4.63 -6.57 12.94
CA PHE A 75 -5.91 -5.89 12.63
C PHE A 75 -6.35 -4.94 13.73
N MET A 76 -6.13 -5.27 15.00
CA MET A 76 -6.41 -4.35 16.10
C MET A 76 -5.43 -3.17 16.11
N GLN A 77 -4.14 -3.43 15.86
CA GLN A 77 -3.10 -2.41 15.95
C GLN A 77 -3.15 -1.38 14.82
N VAL A 78 -3.53 -1.74 13.59
CA VAL A 78 -3.72 -0.75 12.51
C VAL A 78 -4.86 0.22 12.80
N ILE A 79 -5.82 -0.17 13.65
CA ILE A 79 -6.93 0.69 14.08
C ILE A 79 -6.52 1.53 15.30
N LEU A 80 -5.90 0.89 16.29
CA LEU A 80 -5.65 1.51 17.60
C LEU A 80 -4.38 2.36 17.63
N ARG A 81 -3.36 1.97 16.86
CA ARG A 81 -2.00 2.57 16.89
C ARG A 81 -1.32 2.55 15.52
N PRO A 82 -1.97 3.06 14.45
CA PRO A 82 -1.41 3.03 13.09
C PRO A 82 -0.01 3.68 12.99
N GLU A 83 0.26 4.70 13.79
CA GLU A 83 1.53 5.45 13.81
C GLU A 83 2.74 4.64 14.31
N GLU A 84 2.52 3.50 14.98
CA GLU A 84 3.61 2.61 15.41
C GLU A 84 4.18 1.74 14.27
N TYR A 85 3.53 1.76 13.10
CA TYR A 85 3.83 0.88 11.96
C TYR A 85 4.27 1.66 10.73
N ASP A 86 5.09 1.01 9.90
CA ASP A 86 5.69 1.61 8.72
C ASP A 86 5.50 0.65 7.52
N ILE A 87 6.34 -0.38 7.38
CA ILE A 87 6.13 -1.43 6.37
C ILE A 87 5.52 -2.66 7.04
N LEU A 88 4.42 -3.17 6.50
CA LEU A 88 3.81 -4.43 6.90
C LEU A 88 4.16 -5.53 5.89
N LEU A 89 4.91 -6.54 6.33
CA LEU A 89 5.35 -7.66 5.50
C LEU A 89 4.47 -8.89 5.78
N CYS A 90 3.62 -9.24 4.82
CA CYS A 90 2.59 -10.27 4.98
C CYS A 90 2.74 -11.42 3.95
N PRO A 91 2.38 -12.67 4.29
CA PRO A 91 2.06 -13.68 3.28
C PRO A 91 0.78 -13.30 2.55
N ASN A 92 0.60 -13.82 1.33
CA ASN A 92 -0.45 -13.43 0.37
C ASN A 92 -1.82 -13.14 1.01
N LEU A 93 -2.45 -14.12 1.68
CA LEU A 93 -3.78 -13.95 2.27
C LEU A 93 -3.86 -12.90 3.38
N ASN A 94 -2.83 -12.79 4.23
CA ASN A 94 -2.81 -11.76 5.27
C ASN A 94 -2.62 -10.37 4.66
N GLY A 95 -1.85 -10.27 3.58
CA GLY A 95 -1.65 -9.03 2.84
C GLY A 95 -2.95 -8.51 2.26
N ASP A 96 -3.68 -9.38 1.55
CA ASP A 96 -4.99 -9.11 0.95
C ASP A 96 -5.98 -8.51 1.98
N TYR A 97 -6.18 -9.21 3.10
CA TYR A 97 -7.15 -8.76 4.11
C TYR A 97 -6.71 -7.46 4.79
N LEU A 98 -5.41 -7.32 5.06
CA LEU A 98 -4.89 -6.17 5.80
C LEU A 98 -4.84 -4.92 4.93
N SER A 99 -4.49 -5.05 3.63
CA SER A 99 -4.52 -3.92 2.70
C SER A 99 -5.93 -3.36 2.54
N ASP A 100 -6.95 -4.22 2.45
CA ASP A 100 -8.35 -3.79 2.35
C ASP A 100 -8.82 -3.11 3.64
N CYS A 101 -8.45 -3.65 4.79
CA CYS A 101 -8.75 -3.03 6.08
C CYS A 101 -8.11 -1.64 6.20
N CYS A 102 -6.82 -1.51 5.87
CA CYS A 102 -6.12 -0.23 5.89
C CYS A 102 -6.73 0.77 4.89
N ALA A 103 -7.07 0.32 3.68
CA ALA A 103 -7.74 1.17 2.69
C ALA A 103 -9.09 1.68 3.21
N ALA A 104 -9.89 0.80 3.83
CA ALA A 104 -11.17 1.17 4.42
C ALA A 104 -11.04 2.25 5.52
N LEU A 105 -9.97 2.22 6.32
CA LEU A 105 -9.73 3.21 7.37
C LEU A 105 -9.45 4.62 6.82
N ILE A 106 -8.94 4.75 5.59
CA ILE A 106 -8.50 6.02 5.01
C ILE A 106 -9.41 6.56 3.89
N GLY A 107 -10.59 5.97 3.69
CA GLY A 107 -11.56 6.43 2.65
C GLY A 107 -11.99 5.35 1.65
N GLY A 108 -11.47 4.12 1.77
CA GLY A 108 -11.85 2.96 0.98
C GLY A 108 -10.91 2.63 -0.17
N LEU A 109 -11.22 1.55 -0.89
CA LEU A 109 -10.41 1.05 -2.02
C LEU A 109 -10.30 2.04 -3.19
N GLY A 110 -11.21 3.02 -3.27
CA GLY A 110 -11.17 4.06 -4.30
C GLY A 110 -9.93 4.96 -4.26
N VAL A 111 -9.19 4.97 -3.13
CA VAL A 111 -7.99 5.79 -2.92
C VAL A 111 -6.71 4.98 -2.70
N ALA A 112 -6.78 3.65 -2.69
CA ALA A 112 -5.61 2.81 -2.45
C ALA A 112 -4.93 2.44 -3.78
N PRO A 113 -3.65 2.82 -4.01
CA PRO A 113 -2.91 2.37 -5.18
C PRO A 113 -2.34 0.96 -5.01
N GLY A 114 -1.99 0.31 -6.13
CA GLY A 114 -1.46 -1.05 -6.14
C GLY A 114 -0.35 -1.27 -7.17
N ALA A 115 0.55 -2.18 -6.84
CA ALA A 115 1.59 -2.64 -7.75
C ALA A 115 1.95 -4.11 -7.51
N ASN A 116 2.16 -4.85 -8.61
CA ASN A 116 2.73 -6.19 -8.64
C ASN A 116 4.11 -6.10 -9.27
N ILE A 117 5.16 -6.28 -8.45
CA ILE A 117 6.55 -6.07 -8.87
C ILE A 117 7.28 -7.41 -8.88
N GLY A 118 7.73 -7.82 -10.06
CA GLY A 118 8.62 -8.97 -10.29
C GLY A 118 10.07 -8.54 -10.53
N ASP A 119 10.90 -9.50 -10.91
CA ASP A 119 12.34 -9.23 -11.19
C ASP A 119 12.53 -8.54 -12.55
N GLU A 120 11.65 -8.83 -13.52
CA GLU A 120 11.74 -8.34 -14.90
C GLU A 120 10.58 -7.41 -15.30
N VAL A 121 9.44 -7.52 -14.62
CA VAL A 121 8.19 -6.84 -14.98
C VAL A 121 7.53 -6.27 -13.74
N ALA A 122 7.02 -5.05 -13.85
CA ALA A 122 6.16 -4.43 -12.86
C ALA A 122 4.82 -4.03 -13.51
N ILE A 123 3.72 -4.34 -12.83
CA ILE A 123 2.36 -3.98 -13.24
C ILE A 123 1.75 -3.10 -12.15
N PHE A 124 1.28 -1.92 -12.52
CA PHE A 124 0.63 -0.98 -11.61
C PHE A 124 -0.86 -0.98 -11.90
N GLU A 125 -1.67 -1.21 -10.87
CA GLU A 125 -3.11 -1.38 -11.03
C GLU A 125 -3.88 -0.77 -9.85
N PRO A 126 -5.09 -0.23 -10.09
CA PRO A 126 -5.97 0.16 -9.00
C PRO A 126 -6.36 -1.09 -8.19
N THR A 127 -6.48 -0.96 -6.88
CA THR A 127 -6.82 -2.11 -6.00
C THR A 127 -8.30 -2.45 -6.01
N HIS A 128 -9.17 -1.54 -6.45
CA HIS A 128 -10.60 -1.79 -6.51
C HIS A 128 -10.99 -2.67 -7.72
N GLY A 129 -12.10 -3.39 -7.58
CA GLY A 129 -12.71 -4.16 -8.68
C GLY A 129 -13.39 -3.29 -9.75
N SER A 130 -14.02 -3.94 -10.72
CA SER A 130 -14.65 -3.29 -11.90
C SER A 130 -15.90 -2.45 -11.62
N ALA A 131 -16.49 -2.58 -10.43
CA ALA A 131 -17.71 -1.91 -9.99
C ALA A 131 -18.79 -1.73 -11.09
N PRO A 132 -19.36 -2.83 -11.67
CA PRO A 132 -20.20 -2.77 -12.87
C PRO A 132 -21.40 -1.83 -12.78
N LYS A 133 -21.95 -1.66 -11.58
CA LYS A 133 -23.07 -0.74 -11.30
C LYS A 133 -22.77 0.73 -11.62
N TYR A 134 -21.51 1.12 -11.72
CA TYR A 134 -21.06 2.49 -12.01
C TYR A 134 -20.45 2.66 -13.41
N ALA A 135 -20.40 1.59 -14.21
CA ALA A 135 -19.86 1.64 -15.57
C ALA A 135 -20.58 2.70 -16.41
N ASN A 136 -19.83 3.52 -17.14
CA ASN A 136 -20.31 4.59 -18.01
C ASN A 136 -21.17 5.68 -17.34
N LYS A 137 -21.11 5.81 -16.00
CA LYS A 137 -21.89 6.82 -15.26
C LYS A 137 -21.12 8.08 -14.92
N ASP A 138 -19.82 8.14 -15.19
CA ASP A 138 -18.94 9.28 -14.87
C ASP A 138 -18.97 9.67 -13.38
N VAL A 139 -19.06 8.68 -12.48
CA VAL A 139 -19.14 8.90 -11.02
C VAL A 139 -17.98 8.30 -10.23
N VAL A 140 -17.24 7.35 -10.80
CA VAL A 140 -16.22 6.60 -10.05
C VAL A 140 -15.04 7.49 -9.67
N ASN A 141 -14.42 7.21 -8.55
CA ASN A 141 -13.20 7.88 -8.12
C ASN A 141 -11.99 7.38 -8.93
N PRO A 142 -11.28 8.26 -9.67
CA PRO A 142 -10.10 7.84 -10.43
C PRO A 142 -8.82 7.79 -9.59
N LEU A 143 -8.85 8.15 -8.30
CA LEU A 143 -7.65 8.32 -7.47
C LEU A 143 -6.79 7.05 -7.38
N SER A 144 -7.36 5.88 -7.11
CA SER A 144 -6.60 4.62 -7.04
C SER A 144 -5.80 4.36 -8.31
N PHE A 145 -6.39 4.64 -9.50
CA PHE A 145 -5.71 4.48 -10.77
C PHE A 145 -4.59 5.51 -10.95
N ILE A 146 -4.86 6.78 -10.65
CA ILE A 146 -3.89 7.88 -10.76
C ILE A 146 -2.69 7.67 -9.81
N LEU A 147 -2.95 7.28 -8.56
CA LEU A 147 -1.92 6.99 -7.57
C LEU A 147 -1.12 5.74 -7.95
N SER A 148 -1.72 4.75 -8.61
CA SER A 148 -0.97 3.61 -9.16
C SER A 148 -0.05 4.05 -10.30
N ALA A 149 -0.46 5.02 -11.12
CA ALA A 149 0.44 5.66 -12.09
C ALA A 149 1.55 6.47 -11.41
N CYS A 150 1.29 7.12 -10.27
CA CYS A 150 2.33 7.75 -9.44
C CYS A 150 3.38 6.74 -8.97
N MET A 151 2.96 5.55 -8.52
CA MET A 151 3.88 4.46 -8.18
C MET A 151 4.71 4.01 -9.39
N LEU A 152 4.12 3.98 -10.60
CA LEU A 152 4.85 3.70 -11.83
C LEU A 152 5.92 4.77 -12.10
N PHE A 153 5.57 6.05 -11.99
CA PHE A 153 6.51 7.14 -12.21
C PHE A 153 7.67 7.10 -11.23
N ASP A 154 7.41 6.79 -9.96
CA ASP A 154 8.45 6.54 -8.94
C ASP A 154 9.37 5.39 -9.37
N HIS A 155 8.79 4.26 -9.80
CA HIS A 155 9.52 3.06 -10.19
C HIS A 155 10.46 3.28 -11.39
N ILE A 156 10.06 4.12 -12.36
CA ILE A 156 10.88 4.45 -13.53
C ILE A 156 11.73 5.72 -13.36
N GLY A 157 11.78 6.31 -12.17
CA GLY A 157 12.61 7.47 -11.83
C GLY A 157 12.06 8.83 -12.29
N LEU A 158 10.79 8.92 -12.67
CA LEU A 158 10.08 10.16 -13.02
C LEU A 158 9.47 10.84 -11.78
N ASN A 159 10.27 11.04 -10.74
CA ASN A 159 9.81 11.53 -9.43
C ASN A 159 9.11 12.90 -9.51
N ARG A 160 9.54 13.78 -10.43
CA ARG A 160 8.89 15.09 -10.64
C ARG A 160 7.44 14.95 -11.10
N ALA A 161 7.14 13.97 -11.96
CA ALA A 161 5.77 13.74 -12.43
C ALA A 161 4.88 13.23 -11.28
N ARG A 162 5.38 12.26 -10.51
CA ARG A 162 4.74 11.77 -9.28
C ARG A 162 4.42 12.92 -8.32
N GLU A 163 5.42 13.71 -7.96
CA GLU A 163 5.27 14.82 -7.00
C GLU A 163 4.28 15.89 -7.46
N LEU A 164 4.24 16.19 -8.76
CA LEU A 164 3.28 17.14 -9.32
C LEU A 164 1.84 16.63 -9.17
N ILE A 165 1.62 15.36 -9.47
CA ILE A 165 0.30 14.74 -9.38
C ILE A 165 -0.13 14.61 -7.91
N GLU A 166 0.74 14.16 -7.01
CA GLU A 166 0.44 14.06 -5.57
C GLU A 166 0.06 15.41 -4.96
N LYS A 167 0.84 16.47 -5.25
CA LYS A 167 0.52 17.83 -4.80
C LYS A 167 -0.81 18.34 -5.35
N SER A 168 -1.10 18.05 -6.61
CA SER A 168 -2.38 18.39 -7.23
C SER A 168 -3.55 17.67 -6.54
N ILE A 169 -3.40 16.39 -6.21
CA ILE A 169 -4.39 15.61 -5.46
C ILE A 169 -4.61 16.22 -4.08
N GLU A 170 -3.54 16.48 -3.32
CA GLU A 170 -3.61 17.10 -1.99
C GLU A 170 -4.36 18.43 -2.04
N LYS A 171 -4.00 19.32 -2.98
CA LYS A 171 -4.66 20.61 -3.15
C LYS A 171 -6.14 20.45 -3.50
N THR A 172 -6.47 19.58 -4.46
CA THR A 172 -7.85 19.33 -4.90
C THR A 172 -8.74 18.84 -3.77
N LEU A 173 -8.25 17.88 -2.99
CA LEU A 173 -8.97 17.34 -1.84
C LEU A 173 -9.10 18.38 -0.71
N SER A 174 -8.07 19.19 -0.45
CA SER A 174 -8.11 20.25 0.56
C SER A 174 -9.15 21.35 0.27
N GLU A 175 -9.46 21.57 -1.01
CA GLU A 175 -10.49 22.51 -1.48
C GLU A 175 -11.91 21.90 -1.48
N GLY A 176 -12.05 20.65 -1.01
CA GLY A 176 -13.35 19.97 -0.94
C GLY A 176 -13.85 19.46 -2.28
N ILE A 177 -13.00 19.34 -3.30
CA ILE A 177 -13.40 18.80 -4.61
C ILE A 177 -13.20 17.29 -4.57
N MET A 178 -14.29 16.54 -4.51
CA MET A 178 -14.26 15.10 -4.25
C MET A 178 -15.36 14.36 -5.03
N THR A 179 -15.11 13.11 -5.41
CA THR A 179 -16.14 12.21 -5.95
C THR A 179 -17.04 11.67 -4.83
N TYR A 180 -18.18 11.06 -5.19
CA TYR A 180 -19.25 10.67 -4.26
C TYR A 180 -18.82 9.81 -3.06
N ASP A 181 -17.81 8.97 -3.26
CA ASP A 181 -17.28 8.02 -2.28
C ASP A 181 -16.48 8.69 -1.15
N LEU A 182 -15.82 9.81 -1.45
CA LEU A 182 -15.14 10.65 -0.47
C LEU A 182 -16.09 11.73 0.07
N ALA A 183 -16.85 12.38 -0.81
CA ALA A 183 -17.79 13.45 -0.44
C ALA A 183 -18.84 13.00 0.60
N ARG A 184 -19.28 11.73 0.58
CA ARG A 184 -20.21 11.18 1.60
C ARG A 184 -19.66 11.16 3.03
N HIS A 185 -18.36 11.35 3.21
CA HIS A 185 -17.68 11.43 4.51
C HIS A 185 -17.31 12.87 4.89
N ALA A 186 -17.61 13.86 4.04
CA ALA A 186 -17.29 15.26 4.25
C ALA A 186 -18.57 16.12 4.30
N ASP A 187 -18.76 16.85 5.41
CA ASP A 187 -19.96 17.66 5.61
C ASP A 187 -20.04 18.81 4.61
N GLY A 188 -21.19 18.94 3.93
CA GLY A 188 -21.46 20.05 3.00
C GLY A 188 -20.76 19.94 1.65
N VAL A 189 -20.04 18.85 1.36
CA VAL A 189 -19.36 18.66 0.07
C VAL A 189 -20.31 18.07 -0.96
N LYS A 190 -20.54 18.80 -2.06
CA LYS A 190 -21.26 18.27 -3.22
C LYS A 190 -20.30 17.47 -4.10
N PRO A 191 -20.63 16.22 -4.46
CA PRO A 191 -19.73 15.40 -5.25
C PRO A 191 -19.60 15.90 -6.69
N VAL A 192 -18.39 15.83 -7.22
CA VAL A 192 -18.09 16.03 -8.65
C VAL A 192 -18.06 14.70 -9.40
N ARG A 193 -18.18 14.78 -10.73
CA ARG A 193 -18.02 13.64 -11.65
C ARG A 193 -16.56 13.20 -11.75
N CYS A 194 -16.33 11.99 -12.27
CA CYS A 194 -14.98 11.46 -12.51
C CYS A 194 -14.18 12.39 -13.45
N SER A 195 -14.79 12.78 -14.56
CA SER A 195 -14.19 13.70 -15.54
C SER A 195 -13.91 15.10 -14.97
N GLU A 196 -14.79 15.61 -14.11
CA GLU A 196 -14.65 16.90 -13.43
C GLU A 196 -13.51 16.85 -12.41
N PHE A 197 -13.40 15.76 -11.65
CA PHE A 197 -12.29 15.54 -10.73
C PHE A 197 -10.95 15.52 -11.48
N GLY A 198 -10.87 14.81 -12.62
CA GLY A 198 -9.66 14.80 -13.45
C GLY A 198 -9.26 16.18 -13.98
N LYS A 199 -10.24 17.01 -14.39
CA LYS A 199 -9.97 18.41 -14.78
C LYS A 199 -9.50 19.26 -13.60
N ALA A 200 -10.13 19.09 -12.44
CA ALA A 200 -9.74 19.81 -11.23
C ALA A 200 -8.28 19.51 -10.83
N LEU A 201 -7.83 18.26 -11.00
CA LEU A 201 -6.42 17.91 -10.81
C LEU A 201 -5.53 18.70 -11.79
N LEU A 202 -5.84 18.69 -13.09
CA LEU A 202 -5.04 19.39 -14.10
C LEU A 202 -4.90 20.89 -13.81
N GLU A 203 -5.98 21.56 -13.39
CA GLU A 203 -5.97 22.97 -12.99
C GLU A 203 -5.07 23.28 -11.77
N ARG A 204 -4.66 22.25 -11.03
CA ARG A 204 -3.87 22.33 -9.79
C ARG A 204 -2.48 21.72 -9.94
N MET A 205 -2.04 21.43 -11.17
CA MET A 205 -0.69 20.95 -11.48
C MET A 205 0.31 22.08 -11.75
N GLU A 206 0.14 23.24 -11.12
CA GLU A 206 1.05 24.41 -11.21
C GLU A 206 1.85 24.63 -9.92
#